data_AF-A0A349SKI2-F1
#
_entry.id   AF-A0A349SKI2-F1
#
_cell.length_a   1.000
_cell.length_b   1.000
_cell.length_c   1.000
_cell.angle_alpha   90.00
_cell.angle_beta   90.00
_cell.angle_gamma   90.00
#
_symmetry.space_group_name_H-M   'P 1'
#
loop_
_entity.id
_entity.type
_entity.pdbx_description
1 polymer ?
#
loop_
_entity_poly.entity_id
_entity_poly.type
_entity_poly.pdbx_seq_one_letter_code
_entity_poly.pdbx_strand_id
1 'polypeptide(L)'
;MAGKTLYDKLWDDHVVKQREDGTALIYIDRQLLHEVTSPQAFEGLRLAGRKPWRIDANIATPDHNVPTTDRSGPIADEVSRIQVQTLDDNCDEFGILEFKMQDHRQGIVHVVGPEQGATLPGMTIVCGDSHTATHGAFGAL
;
A
#
# COMPACT_ATOMS: atom_id res chain seq x y z
N MET A 1 -16.05 33.57 -5.43
CA MET A 1 -15.79 32.12 -5.47
C MET A 1 -15.89 31.62 -4.04
N ALA A 2 -16.72 30.62 -3.76
CA ALA A 2 -16.69 29.97 -2.45
C ALA A 2 -15.30 29.33 -2.22
N GLY A 3 -14.84 29.28 -0.97
CA GLY A 3 -13.58 28.61 -0.64
C GLY A 3 -13.69 27.10 -0.86
N LYS A 4 -12.63 26.48 -1.39
CA LYS A 4 -12.52 25.02 -1.51
C LYS A 4 -12.04 24.41 -0.18
N THR A 5 -12.62 23.28 0.21
CA THR A 5 -12.12 22.48 1.35
C THR A 5 -10.76 21.87 1.01
N LEU A 6 -10.09 21.25 1.98
CA LEU A 6 -8.87 20.49 1.70
C LEU A 6 -9.16 19.33 0.74
N TYR A 7 -10.24 18.58 0.96
CA TYR A 7 -10.61 17.45 0.11
C TYR A 7 -10.93 17.87 -1.32
N ASP A 8 -11.63 18.99 -1.52
CA ASP A 8 -11.89 19.51 -2.87
C ASP A 8 -10.59 19.81 -3.61
N LYS A 9 -9.60 20.39 -2.92
CA LYS A 9 -8.30 20.70 -3.52
C LYS A 9 -7.55 19.42 -3.89
N LEU A 10 -7.45 18.47 -2.95
CA LEU A 10 -6.78 17.19 -3.22
C LEU A 10 -7.46 16.44 -4.35
N TRP A 11 -8.79 16.38 -4.36
CA TRP A 11 -9.55 15.76 -5.43
C TRP A 11 -9.28 16.42 -6.79
N ASP A 12 -9.40 17.75 -6.86
CA ASP A 12 -9.23 18.50 -8.10
C ASP A 12 -7.82 18.37 -8.67
N ASP A 13 -6.80 18.23 -7.80
CA ASP A 13 -5.41 18.05 -8.21
C ASP A 13 -5.13 16.64 -8.79
N HIS A 14 -5.95 15.61 -8.46
CA HIS A 14 -5.69 14.21 -8.82
C HIS A 14 -6.73 13.60 -9.78
N VAL A 15 -7.86 14.26 -10.03
CA VAL A 15 -8.84 13.77 -11.00
C VAL A 15 -8.27 13.89 -12.42
N VAL A 16 -8.08 12.75 -13.07
CA VAL A 16 -7.58 12.69 -14.45
C VAL A 16 -8.72 12.84 -15.44
N LYS A 17 -9.85 12.19 -15.17
CA LYS A 17 -11.03 12.23 -16.03
C LYS A 17 -12.28 11.86 -15.26
N GLN A 18 -13.31 12.69 -15.36
CA GLN A 18 -14.67 12.30 -14.99
C GLN A 18 -15.42 11.79 -16.22
N ARG A 19 -16.17 10.69 -16.06
CA ARG A 19 -17.00 10.08 -17.09
C ARG A 19 -18.45 10.53 -16.94
N GLU A 20 -19.23 10.35 -18.01
CA GLU A 20 -20.64 10.76 -18.07
C GLU A 20 -21.51 10.02 -17.03
N ASP A 21 -21.12 8.80 -16.63
CA ASP A 21 -21.80 8.01 -15.59
C ASP A 21 -21.48 8.47 -14.16
N GLY A 22 -20.68 9.52 -14.00
CA GLY A 22 -20.25 10.05 -12.71
C GLY A 22 -19.00 9.40 -12.13
N THR A 23 -18.49 8.30 -12.72
CA THR A 23 -17.24 7.69 -12.28
C THR A 23 -16.03 8.57 -12.61
N ALA A 24 -15.02 8.55 -11.75
CA ALA A 24 -13.80 9.31 -11.92
C ALA A 24 -12.59 8.38 -12.02
N LEU A 25 -11.68 8.71 -12.93
CA LEU A 25 -10.31 8.21 -12.92
C LEU A 25 -9.47 9.17 -12.08
N ILE A 26 -8.86 8.65 -11.02
CA ILE A 26 -8.03 9.41 -10.09
C ILE A 26 -6.61 8.86 -10.18
N TYR A 27 -5.63 9.75 -10.19
CA TYR A 27 -4.22 9.39 -10.09
C TYR A 27 -3.87 8.99 -8.66
N ILE A 28 -3.10 7.91 -8.49
CA ILE A 28 -2.65 7.41 -7.18
C ILE A 28 -1.15 7.65 -7.02
N ASP A 29 -0.76 8.43 -6.00
CA ASP A 29 0.65 8.73 -5.73
C ASP A 29 1.39 7.59 -5.04
N ARG A 30 0.71 6.92 -4.12
CA ARG A 30 1.29 5.90 -3.24
C ARG A 30 0.34 4.72 -3.10
N GLN A 31 0.90 3.53 -3.26
CA GLN A 31 0.24 2.29 -2.89
C GLN A 31 1.05 1.61 -1.79
N LEU A 32 0.38 1.35 -0.67
CA LEU A 32 0.93 0.57 0.42
C LEU A 32 0.42 -0.87 0.31
N LEU A 33 1.30 -1.82 0.62
CA LEU A 33 1.07 -3.25 0.43
C LEU A 33 1.35 -4.00 1.74
N HIS A 34 0.55 -5.03 1.97
CA HIS A 34 0.71 -5.98 3.07
C HIS A 34 0.31 -7.39 2.61
N GLU A 35 0.63 -8.39 3.41
CA GLU A 35 0.65 -9.81 3.04
C GLU A 35 -0.74 -10.45 2.88
N VAL A 36 -1.80 -9.80 3.38
CA VAL A 36 -3.14 -10.41 3.42
C VAL A 36 -3.88 -10.25 2.08
N THR A 37 -3.79 -9.07 1.47
CA THR A 37 -4.61 -8.70 0.29
C THR A 37 -3.80 -8.53 -1.00
N SER A 38 -2.49 -8.26 -0.89
CA SER A 38 -1.62 -8.05 -2.05
C SER A 38 -1.39 -9.31 -2.90
N PRO A 39 -1.30 -10.54 -2.35
CA PRO A 39 -1.07 -11.75 -3.16
C PRO A 39 -2.05 -11.92 -4.33
N GLN A 40 -3.34 -11.69 -4.09
CA GLN A 40 -4.38 -11.83 -5.10
C GLN A 40 -4.23 -10.77 -6.21
N ALA A 41 -3.80 -9.56 -5.86
CA ALA A 41 -3.55 -8.49 -6.83
C ALA A 41 -2.36 -8.83 -7.75
N PHE A 42 -1.27 -9.35 -7.20
CA PHE A 42 -0.12 -9.80 -7.99
C PHE A 42 -0.47 -10.97 -8.90
N GLU A 43 -1.26 -11.94 -8.43
CA GLU A 43 -1.74 -13.02 -9.29
C GLU A 43 -2.63 -12.50 -10.42
N GLY A 44 -3.49 -11.52 -10.14
CA GLY A 44 -4.27 -10.83 -11.17
C GLY A 44 -3.40 -10.16 -12.24
N LEU A 45 -2.26 -9.58 -11.86
CA LEU A 45 -1.28 -9.03 -12.80
C LEU A 45 -0.67 -10.14 -13.68
N ARG A 46 -0.27 -11.27 -13.09
CA ARG A 46 0.30 -12.41 -13.83
C ARG A 46 -0.69 -12.99 -14.83
N LEU A 47 -1.92 -13.29 -14.40
CA LEU A 47 -2.97 -13.82 -15.26
C LEU A 47 -3.32 -12.87 -16.42
N ALA A 48 -3.24 -11.56 -16.18
CA ALA A 48 -3.46 -10.54 -17.20
C ALA A 48 -2.23 -10.25 -18.07
N GLY A 49 -1.06 -10.87 -17.81
CA GLY A 49 0.20 -10.58 -18.48
C GLY A 49 0.70 -9.14 -18.28
N ARG A 50 0.41 -8.54 -17.11
CA ARG A 50 0.74 -7.15 -16.78
C ARG A 50 1.87 -7.08 -15.75
N LYS A 51 2.53 -5.93 -15.71
CA LYS A 51 3.51 -5.58 -14.68
C LYS A 51 3.05 -4.33 -13.93
N PRO A 52 3.46 -4.15 -12.66
CA PRO A 52 3.31 -2.87 -11.98
C PRO A 52 3.93 -1.75 -12.83
N TRP A 53 3.18 -0.67 -13.05
CA TRP A 53 3.64 0.42 -13.91
C TRP A 53 4.70 1.29 -13.22
N ARG A 54 4.40 1.74 -12.00
CA ARG A 54 5.22 2.69 -11.25
C ARG A 54 5.74 2.04 -9.97
N ILE A 55 6.83 1.28 -10.09
CA ILE A 55 7.37 0.45 -9.00
C ILE A 55 7.72 1.30 -7.76
N ASP A 56 8.31 2.47 -7.95
CA ASP A 56 8.71 3.41 -6.88
C ASP A 56 7.52 4.00 -6.09
N ALA A 57 6.30 3.91 -6.62
CA ALA A 57 5.08 4.30 -5.91
C ALA A 57 4.58 3.22 -4.94
N ASN A 58 5.17 2.02 -4.93
CA ASN A 58 4.75 0.89 -4.10
C ASN A 58 5.73 0.67 -2.94
N ILE A 59 5.20 0.50 -1.74
CA ILE A 59 5.97 0.13 -0.55
C ILE A 59 5.23 -0.97 0.19
N ALA A 60 5.94 -2.03 0.56
CA ALA A 60 5.39 -3.19 1.26
C ALA A 60 5.97 -3.33 2.66
N THR A 61 5.17 -3.87 3.58
CA THR A 61 5.62 -4.38 4.87
C THR A 61 4.64 -5.47 5.31
N PRO A 62 5.10 -6.64 5.78
CA PRO A 62 4.22 -7.57 6.45
C PRO A 62 3.89 -7.04 7.86
N ASP A 63 2.64 -7.10 8.30
CA ASP A 63 2.27 -6.61 9.64
C ASP A 63 1.12 -7.35 10.33
N HIS A 64 0.21 -8.01 9.62
CA HIS A 64 -0.93 -8.74 10.22
C HIS A 64 -0.55 -10.11 10.77
N ASN A 65 0.41 -10.79 10.13
CA ASN A 65 0.78 -12.19 10.36
C ASN A 65 2.19 -12.36 10.94
N VAL A 66 2.78 -11.27 11.42
CA VAL A 66 4.12 -11.28 12.04
C VAL A 66 3.99 -11.69 13.52
N PRO A 67 4.77 -12.68 14.01
CA PRO A 67 4.76 -13.07 15.40
C PRO A 67 5.10 -11.91 16.36
N THR A 68 4.36 -11.81 17.46
CA THR A 68 4.55 -10.78 18.49
C THR A 68 5.66 -11.09 19.48
N THR A 69 6.10 -12.35 19.57
CA THR A 69 7.08 -12.83 20.57
C THR A 69 8.40 -13.22 19.92
N ASP A 70 8.49 -14.44 19.38
CA ASP A 70 9.69 -14.98 18.78
C ASP A 70 9.65 -14.87 17.25
N ARG A 71 10.61 -14.14 16.69
CA ARG A 71 10.80 -13.94 15.25
C ARG A 71 12.09 -14.59 14.73
N SER A 72 12.80 -15.34 15.58
CA SER A 72 14.06 -16.00 15.21
C SER A 72 13.84 -17.24 14.36
N GLY A 73 12.66 -17.87 14.49
CA GLY A 73 12.24 -19.02 13.72
C GLY A 73 11.22 -18.70 12.62
N PRO A 74 10.83 -19.70 11.82
CA PRO A 74 9.75 -19.55 10.86
C PRO A 74 8.41 -19.31 11.57
N ILE A 75 7.49 -18.64 10.88
CA ILE A 75 6.12 -18.49 11.34
C ILE A 75 5.48 -19.88 11.47
N ALA A 76 4.99 -20.20 12.67
CA ALA A 76 4.48 -21.52 13.01
C ALA A 76 3.17 -21.83 12.28
N ASP A 77 2.25 -20.85 12.24
CA ASP A 77 1.01 -20.97 11.47
C ASP A 77 1.32 -20.98 9.97
N GLU A 78 0.84 -22.03 9.29
CA GLU A 78 1.16 -22.27 7.89
C GLU A 78 0.56 -21.21 6.97
N VAL A 79 -0.67 -20.76 7.23
CA VAL A 79 -1.34 -19.74 6.41
C VAL A 79 -0.59 -18.41 6.51
N SER A 80 -0.28 -17.99 7.74
CA SER A 80 0.50 -16.79 8.04
C SER A 80 1.86 -16.83 7.35
N ARG A 81 2.56 -17.97 7.43
CA ARG A 81 3.85 -18.18 6.76
C ARG A 81 3.73 -18.04 5.24
N ILE A 82 2.72 -18.67 4.64
CA ILE A 82 2.49 -18.60 3.18
C ILE A 82 2.19 -17.17 2.75
N GLN A 83 1.39 -16.42 3.50
CA GLN A 83 1.05 -15.04 3.15
C GLN A 83 2.29 -14.14 3.17
N VAL A 84 3.09 -14.20 4.24
CA VAL A 84 4.34 -13.41 4.33
C VAL A 84 5.33 -13.81 3.24
N GLN A 85 5.57 -15.11 3.05
CA GLN A 85 6.47 -15.59 1.98
C GLN A 85 5.98 -15.17 0.59
N THR A 86 4.68 -15.22 0.35
CA THR A 86 4.11 -14.78 -0.93
C THR A 86 4.33 -13.28 -1.14
N LEU A 87 4.25 -12.45 -0.09
CA LEU A 87 4.59 -11.03 -0.20
C LEU A 87 6.07 -10.85 -0.56
N ASP A 88 6.98 -11.54 0.15
CA ASP A 88 8.43 -11.53 -0.10
C ASP A 88 8.72 -11.87 -1.57
N ASP A 89 8.18 -13.00 -2.04
CA ASP A 89 8.41 -13.50 -3.40
C ASP A 89 7.89 -12.53 -4.46
N ASN A 90 6.70 -11.95 -4.25
CA ASN A 90 6.13 -10.94 -5.16
C ASN A 90 7.00 -9.67 -5.19
N CYS A 91 7.43 -9.18 -4.04
CA CYS A 91 8.24 -7.96 -3.97
C CYS A 91 9.61 -8.17 -4.63
N ASP A 92 10.23 -9.33 -4.41
CA ASP A 92 11.50 -9.71 -5.04
C ASP A 92 11.34 -9.86 -6.56
N GLU A 93 10.26 -10.49 -7.05
CA GLU A 93 9.98 -10.68 -8.47
C GLU A 93 9.77 -9.35 -9.21
N PHE A 94 9.00 -8.44 -8.62
CA PHE A 94 8.64 -7.17 -9.25
C PHE A 94 9.58 -6.01 -8.90
N GLY A 95 10.54 -6.21 -7.99
CA GLY A 95 11.49 -5.20 -7.53
C GLY A 95 10.84 -4.10 -6.68
N ILE A 96 9.82 -4.44 -5.90
CA ILE A 96 9.14 -3.51 -4.99
C ILE A 96 9.90 -3.41 -3.67
N LEU A 97 10.02 -2.18 -3.13
CA LEU A 97 10.64 -1.99 -1.83
C LEU A 97 9.76 -2.59 -0.74
N GLU A 98 10.34 -3.52 0.02
CA GLU A 98 9.69 -4.17 1.16
C GLU A 98 10.54 -4.01 2.43
N PHE A 99 9.89 -3.63 3.53
CA PHE A 99 10.45 -3.74 4.87
C PHE A 99 10.15 -5.13 5.42
N LYS A 100 10.95 -6.12 5.02
CA LYS A 100 10.78 -7.53 5.41
C LYS A 100 10.78 -7.71 6.92
N MET A 101 10.32 -8.88 7.41
CA MET A 101 10.14 -9.16 8.84
C MET A 101 11.35 -8.85 9.75
N GLN A 102 12.58 -8.93 9.22
CA GLN A 102 13.82 -8.65 9.96
C GLN A 102 14.39 -7.25 9.72
N ASP A 103 13.74 -6.42 8.90
CA ASP A 103 14.12 -5.02 8.72
C ASP A 103 13.72 -4.23 9.97
N HIS A 104 14.66 -3.43 10.50
CA HIS A 104 14.40 -2.54 11.63
C HIS A 104 13.28 -1.51 11.40
N ARG A 105 12.90 -1.25 10.15
CA ARG A 105 11.80 -0.35 9.76
C ARG A 105 10.46 -1.05 9.66
N GLN A 106 10.43 -2.39 9.74
CA GLN A 106 9.20 -3.16 9.67
C GLN A 106 8.27 -2.81 10.84
N GLY A 107 6.99 -2.69 10.55
CA GLY A 107 5.96 -2.34 11.51
C GLY A 107 4.59 -2.26 10.84
N ILE A 108 3.60 -1.78 11.58
CA ILE A 108 2.22 -1.61 11.08
C ILE A 108 2.24 -0.70 9.85
N VAL A 109 1.62 -1.10 8.75
CA VAL A 109 1.72 -0.42 7.44
C VAL A 109 1.34 1.07 7.51
N HIS A 110 0.35 1.42 8.32
CA HIS A 110 -0.11 2.80 8.52
C HIS A 110 0.75 3.63 9.50
N VAL A 111 1.65 2.99 10.25
CA VAL A 111 2.66 3.64 11.10
C VAL A 111 3.95 3.84 10.32
N VAL A 112 4.43 2.78 9.67
CA VAL A 112 5.66 2.79 8.87
C VAL A 112 5.53 3.74 7.68
N GLY A 113 4.35 3.84 7.06
CA GLY A 113 4.10 4.76 5.95
C GLY A 113 4.58 6.19 6.22
N PRO A 114 4.02 6.91 7.20
CA PRO A 114 4.50 8.24 7.57
C PRO A 114 5.91 8.25 8.16
N GLU A 115 6.31 7.27 8.98
CA GLU A 115 7.65 7.22 9.58
C GLU A 115 8.78 7.17 8.54
N GLN A 116 8.56 6.48 7.42
CA GLN A 116 9.52 6.33 6.34
C GLN A 116 9.34 7.38 5.22
N GLY A 117 8.47 8.38 5.44
CA GLY A 117 8.21 9.44 4.45
C GLY A 117 7.45 8.95 3.21
N ALA A 118 6.79 7.79 3.29
CA ALA A 118 5.92 7.27 2.22
C ALA A 118 4.58 8.02 2.15
N THR A 119 4.18 8.64 3.26
CA THR A 119 2.99 9.49 3.39
C THR A 119 3.42 10.95 3.48
N LEU A 120 3.10 11.75 2.47
CA LEU A 120 3.38 13.19 2.44
C LEU A 120 2.07 13.97 2.20
N PRO A 121 1.99 15.23 2.69
CA PRO A 121 0.84 16.07 2.43
C PRO A 121 0.58 16.25 0.94
N GLY A 122 -0.69 16.23 0.54
CA GLY A 122 -1.08 16.40 -0.86
C GLY A 122 -1.27 15.10 -1.62
N MET A 123 -0.81 13.96 -1.12
CA MET A 123 -0.86 12.69 -1.86
C MET A 123 -2.25 12.07 -1.91
N THR A 124 -2.52 11.27 -2.95
CA THR A 124 -3.53 10.20 -2.94
C THR A 124 -2.90 8.86 -2.57
N ILE A 125 -3.43 8.20 -1.53
CA ILE A 125 -2.84 6.98 -0.97
C ILE A 125 -3.87 5.86 -0.92
N VAL A 126 -3.51 4.69 -1.45
CA VAL A 126 -4.33 3.47 -1.37
C VAL A 126 -3.59 2.35 -0.66
N CYS A 127 -4.34 1.52 0.05
CA CYS A 127 -3.87 0.26 0.61
C CYS A 127 -5.06 -0.71 0.65
N GLY A 128 -4.79 -2.01 0.62
CA GLY A 128 -5.80 -3.06 0.81
C GLY A 128 -6.30 -3.20 2.26
N ASP A 129 -6.23 -2.14 3.07
CA ASP A 129 -6.62 -2.11 4.48
C ASP A 129 -7.68 -1.03 4.74
N SER A 130 -8.66 -1.34 5.60
CA SER A 130 -9.77 -0.43 5.92
C SER A 130 -9.34 0.83 6.68
N HIS A 131 -8.18 0.82 7.34
CA HIS A 131 -7.66 1.91 8.16
C HIS A 131 -6.74 2.86 7.39
N THR A 132 -6.71 2.76 6.05
CA THR A 132 -5.95 3.66 5.17
C THR A 132 -6.25 5.15 5.40
N ALA A 133 -7.46 5.46 5.86
CA ALA A 133 -7.86 6.82 6.26
C ALA A 133 -6.94 7.47 7.32
N THR A 134 -6.13 6.68 8.04
CA THR A 134 -5.09 7.17 8.96
C THR A 134 -4.19 8.22 8.32
N HIS A 135 -3.87 8.08 7.03
CA HIS A 135 -3.00 9.00 6.30
C HIS A 135 -3.61 10.39 6.09
N GLY A 136 -4.93 10.53 6.23
CA GLY A 136 -5.61 11.82 6.21
C GLY A 136 -5.13 12.79 7.30
N ALA A 137 -4.54 12.28 8.39
CA ALA A 137 -3.88 13.10 9.41
C ALA A 137 -2.73 13.97 8.84
N PHE A 138 -2.16 13.58 7.70
CA PHE A 138 -1.10 14.31 7.00
C PHE A 138 -1.63 15.19 5.86
N GLY A 139 -2.95 15.29 5.69
CA GLY A 139 -3.55 16.01 4.56
C GLY A 139 -3.38 15.27 3.23
N ALA A 140 -3.42 13.94 3.27
CA ALA A 140 -3.54 13.06 2.11
C ALA A 140 -5.00 12.64 1.89
N LEU A 141 -5.32 12.21 0.66
CA LEU A 141 -6.60 11.66 0.23
C LEU A 141 -6.54 10.13 0.14
#